data_AF-A0A5S9MDW7-F1
#
_entry.id   AF-A0A5S9MDW7-F1
#
_cell.length_a   1.000
_cell.length_b   1.000
_cell.length_c   1.000
_cell.angle_alpha   90.00
_cell.angle_beta   90.00
_cell.angle_gamma   90.00
#
_symmetry.space_group_name_H-M   'P 1'
#
loop_
_entity.id
_entity.type
_entity.pdbx_description
1 polymer ?
#
loop_
_entity_poly.entity_id
_entity_poly.type
_entity_poly.pdbx_seq_one_letter_code
_entity_poly.pdbx_strand_id
1 'polypeptide(L)'
;MPGDGIGPEVVTSAVAVLQETAAQFRHEFEFETALIGGIAIDDKNNPLPKETVEVCKNADAIFLLGAVGGPKWDQNPPELRPEKGLLAIRKQLDLFANIRPVKVFDSLSGASPLKQDHINGVDFVIVRELTGGLYFGEPSERYTDDEGKEAAVDTLLYTKERNCPRIKRSVRYGVNETEKK
;
A
#
# COMPACT_ATOMS: atom_id res chain seq x y z
N MET A 1 -6.01 6.10 -9.33
CA MET A 1 -7.02 5.64 -8.35
C MET A 1 -7.15 6.68 -7.23
N PRO A 2 -7.93 7.74 -7.45
CA PRO A 2 -8.01 8.88 -6.52
C PRO A 2 -8.46 8.47 -5.12
N GLY A 3 -9.37 7.50 -5.00
CA GLY A 3 -9.83 6.99 -3.72
C GLY A 3 -10.69 8.00 -2.96
N ASP A 4 -10.71 7.92 -1.63
CA ASP A 4 -11.63 8.63 -0.74
C ASP A 4 -11.02 9.89 -0.10
N GLY A 5 -11.88 10.79 0.40
CA GLY A 5 -11.47 11.96 1.18
C GLY A 5 -10.61 12.95 0.38
N ILE A 6 -9.41 13.26 0.87
CA ILE A 6 -8.44 14.14 0.20
C ILE A 6 -7.69 13.47 -0.97
N GLY A 7 -7.92 12.17 -1.19
CA GLY A 7 -7.25 11.38 -2.21
C GLY A 7 -7.32 12.00 -3.62
N PRO A 8 -8.51 12.41 -4.13
CA PRO A 8 -8.65 13.04 -5.44
C PRO A 8 -7.86 14.34 -5.60
N GLU A 9 -7.80 15.19 -4.57
CA GLU A 9 -7.10 16.48 -4.61
C GLU A 9 -5.58 16.29 -4.71
N VAL A 10 -5.03 15.40 -3.88
CA VAL A 10 -3.60 15.07 -3.89
C VAL A 10 -3.21 14.40 -5.20
N VAL A 11 -4.04 13.48 -5.69
CA VAL A 11 -3.79 12.78 -6.95
C VAL A 11 -3.81 13.74 -8.14
N THR A 12 -4.75 14.67 -8.20
CA THR A 12 -4.82 15.69 -9.26
C THR A 12 -3.55 16.56 -9.27
N SER A 13 -3.10 16.97 -8.09
CA SER A 13 -1.86 17.76 -7.95
C SER A 13 -0.62 16.98 -8.40
N ALA A 14 -0.55 15.69 -8.06
CA ALA A 14 0.54 14.82 -8.48
C ALA A 14 0.56 14.58 -10.00
N VAL A 15 -0.61 14.43 -10.65
CA VAL A 15 -0.72 14.32 -12.11
C VAL A 15 -0.17 15.57 -12.79
N ALA A 16 -0.51 16.76 -12.30
CA ALA A 16 -0.03 18.01 -12.87
C ALA A 16 1.51 18.10 -12.84
N VAL A 17 2.14 17.78 -11.70
CA VAL A 17 3.61 17.76 -11.58
C VAL A 17 4.24 16.72 -12.52
N LEU A 18 3.61 15.55 -12.64
CA LEU A 18 4.11 14.48 -13.49
C LEU A 18 4.02 14.84 -14.98
N GLN A 19 2.93 15.50 -15.40
CA GLN A 19 2.76 15.99 -16.78
C GLN A 19 3.82 17.04 -17.14
N GLU A 20 4.09 17.99 -16.26
CA GLU A 20 5.15 18.99 -16.46
C GLU A 20 6.54 18.33 -16.56
N THR A 21 6.81 17.34 -15.70
CA THR A 21 8.05 16.56 -15.77
C THR A 21 8.14 15.78 -17.09
N ALA A 22 7.03 15.19 -17.53
CA ALA A 22 6.95 14.46 -18.80
C ALA A 22 7.30 15.37 -19.99
N ALA A 23 6.73 16.57 -20.02
CA ALA A 23 7.01 17.57 -21.03
C ALA A 23 8.50 17.96 -21.04
N GLN A 24 9.11 18.14 -19.86
CA GLN A 24 10.53 18.50 -19.74
C GLN A 24 11.48 17.40 -20.24
N PHE A 25 11.17 16.13 -19.94
CA PHE A 25 12.02 14.99 -20.31
C PHE A 25 11.62 14.29 -21.61
N ARG A 26 10.58 14.80 -22.31
CA ARG A 26 10.01 14.23 -23.54
C ARG A 26 9.51 12.79 -23.35
N HIS A 27 8.77 12.58 -22.26
CA HIS A 27 8.01 11.36 -22.01
C HIS A 27 6.53 11.62 -22.24
N GLU A 28 5.80 10.60 -22.69
CA GLU A 28 4.34 10.62 -22.79
C GLU A 28 3.78 9.68 -21.72
N PHE A 29 2.78 10.15 -20.98
CA PHE A 29 2.07 9.35 -19.98
C PHE A 29 0.58 9.38 -20.32
N GLU A 30 -0.02 8.20 -20.44
CA GLU A 30 -1.46 8.03 -20.51
C GLU A 30 -2.00 7.73 -19.11
N PHE A 31 -3.01 8.48 -18.69
CA PHE A 31 -3.59 8.34 -17.35
C PHE A 31 -5.01 7.81 -17.46
N GLU A 32 -5.22 6.60 -16.94
CA GLU A 32 -6.55 6.01 -16.79
C GLU A 32 -6.98 6.07 -15.32
N THR A 33 -8.23 6.51 -15.08
CA THR A 33 -8.78 6.66 -13.72
C THR A 33 -9.69 5.49 -13.39
N ALA A 34 -9.34 4.75 -12.34
CA ALA A 34 -10.16 3.67 -11.81
C ALA A 34 -10.60 3.92 -10.35
N LEU A 35 -11.75 3.34 -9.98
CA LEU A 35 -12.39 3.51 -8.66
C LEU A 35 -11.87 2.47 -7.66
N ILE A 36 -11.63 2.88 -6.42
CA ILE A 36 -11.22 1.99 -5.31
C ILE A 36 -11.73 2.55 -3.98
N GLY A 37 -12.01 1.66 -3.02
CA GLY A 37 -12.35 2.06 -1.65
C GLY A 37 -13.82 2.42 -1.46
N GLY A 38 -14.08 3.44 -0.64
CA GLY A 38 -15.41 3.93 -0.29
C GLY A 38 -16.22 4.41 -1.49
N ILE A 39 -15.62 5.14 -2.43
CA ILE A 39 -16.27 5.57 -3.67
C ILE A 39 -16.72 4.37 -4.51
N ALA A 40 -15.92 3.29 -4.54
CA ALA A 40 -16.30 2.08 -5.26
C ALA A 40 -17.43 1.31 -4.55
N ILE A 41 -17.47 1.34 -3.22
CA ILE A 41 -18.60 0.82 -2.43
C ILE A 41 -19.86 1.63 -2.73
N ASP A 42 -19.77 2.95 -2.76
CA ASP A 42 -20.92 3.81 -3.02
C ASP A 42 -21.50 3.62 -4.44
N ASP A 43 -20.65 3.44 -5.46
CA ASP A 43 -21.10 3.32 -6.86
C ASP A 43 -21.41 1.88 -7.30
N LYS A 44 -20.60 0.90 -6.86
CA LYS A 44 -20.66 -0.50 -7.33
C LYS A 44 -20.95 -1.51 -6.22
N ASN A 45 -21.17 -1.05 -4.99
CA ASN A 45 -21.33 -1.90 -3.80
C ASN A 45 -20.18 -2.90 -3.61
N ASN A 46 -18.98 -2.54 -4.08
CA ASN A 46 -17.80 -3.38 -4.02
C ASN A 46 -16.55 -2.51 -3.81
N PRO A 47 -15.73 -2.74 -2.77
CA PRO A 47 -14.51 -1.96 -2.51
C PRO A 47 -13.45 -2.08 -3.60
N LEU A 48 -13.50 -3.13 -4.41
CA LEU A 48 -12.60 -3.34 -5.54
C LEU A 48 -13.34 -3.97 -6.73
N PRO A 49 -13.87 -3.14 -7.65
CA PRO A 49 -14.48 -3.61 -8.88
C PRO A 49 -13.49 -4.42 -9.72
N LYS A 50 -13.98 -5.45 -10.42
CA LYS A 50 -13.14 -6.25 -11.33
C LYS A 50 -12.54 -5.41 -12.45
N GLU A 51 -13.28 -4.41 -12.92
CA GLU A 51 -12.81 -3.45 -13.93
C GLU A 51 -11.54 -2.72 -13.48
N THR A 52 -11.52 -2.22 -12.24
CA THR A 52 -10.33 -1.58 -11.64
C THR A 52 -9.11 -2.49 -11.66
N VAL A 53 -9.30 -3.79 -11.38
CA VAL A 53 -8.22 -4.77 -11.40
C VAL A 53 -7.66 -4.94 -12.81
N GLU A 54 -8.53 -5.04 -13.82
CA GLU A 54 -8.09 -5.25 -15.20
C GLU A 54 -7.35 -4.02 -15.74
N VAL A 55 -7.84 -2.82 -15.45
CA VAL A 55 -7.11 -1.57 -15.73
C VAL A 55 -5.73 -1.59 -15.05
N CYS A 56 -5.67 -1.99 -13.78
CA CYS A 56 -4.41 -2.07 -13.03
C CYS A 56 -3.43 -3.12 -13.58
N LYS A 57 -3.91 -4.20 -14.19
CA LYS A 57 -3.05 -5.22 -14.82
C LYS A 57 -2.53 -4.79 -16.18
N ASN A 58 -3.30 -3.97 -16.90
CA ASN A 58 -2.92 -3.46 -18.21
C ASN A 58 -2.01 -2.23 -18.12
N ALA A 59 -2.01 -1.53 -16.99
CA ALA A 59 -1.17 -0.37 -16.76
C ALA A 59 0.29 -0.75 -16.42
N ASP A 60 1.25 0.02 -16.95
CA ASP A 60 2.68 -0.14 -16.65
C ASP A 60 3.03 0.18 -15.19
N ALA A 61 2.31 1.13 -14.59
CA ALA A 61 2.52 1.55 -13.22
C ALA A 61 1.22 2.01 -12.56
N ILE A 62 1.08 1.67 -11.27
CA ILE A 62 -0.03 2.13 -10.44
C ILE A 62 0.53 3.16 -9.46
N PHE A 63 0.61 4.40 -9.92
CA PHE A 63 1.32 5.46 -9.21
C PHE A 63 0.45 6.21 -8.18
N LEU A 64 -0.87 6.28 -8.41
CA LEU A 64 -1.75 7.24 -7.73
C LEU A 64 -2.87 6.51 -6.97
N LEU A 65 -2.52 5.84 -5.88
CA LEU A 65 -3.51 5.43 -4.88
C LEU A 65 -3.52 6.54 -3.84
N GLY A 66 -4.56 7.39 -3.88
CA GLY A 66 -4.65 8.58 -3.03
C GLY A 66 -4.82 8.22 -1.56
N ALA A 67 -6.07 8.22 -1.09
CA ALA A 67 -6.41 7.71 0.22
C ALA A 67 -7.59 6.74 0.09
N VAL A 68 -7.73 5.80 1.01
CA VAL A 68 -8.91 4.93 1.09
C VAL A 68 -9.37 4.90 2.53
N GLY A 69 -10.68 4.94 2.74
CA GLY A 69 -11.28 4.94 4.06
C GLY A 69 -12.04 6.22 4.39
N GLY A 70 -13.00 6.08 5.30
CA GLY A 70 -13.81 7.18 5.81
C GLY A 70 -14.87 6.69 6.79
N PRO A 71 -15.34 7.55 7.71
CA PRO A 71 -16.23 7.16 8.81
C PRO A 71 -17.59 6.61 8.33
N LYS A 72 -17.98 6.91 7.09
CA LYS A 72 -19.20 6.41 6.45
C LYS A 72 -19.20 4.89 6.29
N TRP A 73 -18.03 4.27 6.11
CA TRP A 73 -17.91 2.84 5.79
C TRP A 73 -17.33 2.00 6.95
N ASP A 74 -17.03 2.62 8.10
CA ASP A 74 -16.50 1.90 9.28
C ASP A 74 -17.51 0.92 9.89
N GLN A 75 -18.80 1.24 9.79
CA GLN A 75 -19.89 0.38 10.28
C GLN A 75 -20.23 -0.77 9.34
N ASN A 76 -19.65 -0.80 8.13
CA ASN A 76 -19.93 -1.85 7.17
C ASN A 76 -19.32 -3.19 7.62
N PRO A 77 -19.92 -4.32 7.14
CA PRO A 77 -19.33 -5.64 7.33
C PRO A 77 -17.87 -5.65 6.87
N PRO A 78 -16.98 -6.44 7.51
CA PRO A 78 -15.55 -6.46 7.21
C PRO A 78 -15.20 -6.68 5.72
N GLU A 79 -16.09 -7.33 4.97
CA GLU A 79 -15.95 -7.61 3.54
C GLU A 79 -16.20 -6.37 2.67
N LEU A 80 -17.04 -5.44 3.13
CA LEU A 80 -17.42 -4.21 2.45
C LEU A 80 -16.66 -3.00 3.01
N ARG A 81 -15.50 -3.23 3.61
CA ARG A 81 -14.63 -2.17 4.12
C ARG A 81 -13.59 -1.73 3.08
N PRO A 82 -13.29 -0.42 2.97
CA PRO A 82 -12.32 0.11 2.00
C PRO A 82 -10.92 -0.53 2.13
N GLU A 83 -10.47 -0.86 3.34
CA GLU A 83 -9.15 -1.46 3.58
C GLU A 83 -9.04 -2.87 2.97
N LYS A 84 -10.16 -3.59 2.88
CA LYS A 84 -10.20 -4.91 2.24
C LYS A 84 -9.89 -4.80 0.76
N GLY A 85 -10.39 -3.76 0.09
CA GLY A 85 -10.05 -3.45 -1.30
C GLY A 85 -8.54 -3.21 -1.50
N LEU A 86 -7.91 -2.48 -0.58
CA LEU A 86 -6.47 -2.23 -0.60
C LEU A 86 -5.63 -3.49 -0.39
N LEU A 87 -6.04 -4.40 0.50
CA LEU A 87 -5.38 -5.69 0.68
C LEU A 87 -5.59 -6.60 -0.52
N ALA A 88 -6.80 -6.60 -1.09
CA ALA A 88 -7.15 -7.42 -2.25
C ALA A 88 -6.34 -7.03 -3.49
N ILE A 89 -6.21 -5.74 -3.81
CA ILE A 89 -5.45 -5.29 -4.98
C ILE A 89 -3.96 -5.64 -4.85
N ARG A 90 -3.38 -5.51 -3.65
CA ARG A 90 -1.99 -5.93 -3.37
C ARG A 90 -1.77 -7.42 -3.60
N LYS A 91 -2.74 -8.24 -3.20
CA LYS A 91 -2.71 -9.69 -3.43
C LYS A 91 -2.85 -10.03 -4.91
N GLN A 92 -3.76 -9.37 -5.63
CA GLN A 92 -4.02 -9.64 -7.04
C GLN A 92 -2.87 -9.24 -7.96
N LEU A 93 -2.12 -8.20 -7.59
CA LEU A 93 -0.94 -7.72 -8.32
C LEU A 93 0.38 -8.32 -7.79
N ASP A 94 0.31 -9.23 -6.80
CA ASP A 94 1.46 -9.84 -6.12
C ASP A 94 2.54 -8.83 -5.68
N LEU A 95 2.10 -7.68 -5.16
CA LEU A 95 2.97 -6.59 -4.72
C LEU A 95 3.56 -6.93 -3.33
N PHE A 96 4.65 -7.69 -3.34
CA PHE A 96 5.26 -8.24 -2.13
C PHE A 96 6.12 -7.27 -1.32
N ALA A 97 6.70 -6.25 -1.94
CA ALA A 97 7.61 -5.31 -1.28
C ALA A 97 6.95 -3.94 -1.09
N ASN A 98 6.73 -3.53 0.16
CA ASN A 98 6.45 -2.14 0.49
C ASN A 98 7.76 -1.42 0.75
N ILE A 99 7.96 -0.30 0.05
CA ILE A 99 9.15 0.52 0.21
C ILE A 99 8.71 1.82 0.87
N ARG A 100 9.23 2.11 2.06
CA ARG A 100 8.94 3.32 2.84
C ARG A 100 10.24 4.08 3.11
N PRO A 101 10.62 5.04 2.25
CA PRO A 101 11.75 5.90 2.52
C PRO A 101 11.41 6.82 3.71
N VAL A 102 12.30 6.87 4.68
CA VAL A 102 12.24 7.78 5.81
C VAL A 102 13.44 8.72 5.69
N LYS A 103 13.15 9.94 5.24
CA LYS A 103 14.14 11.00 5.11
C LYS A 103 13.67 12.20 5.91
N VAL A 104 14.56 12.75 6.71
CA VAL A 104 14.28 13.98 7.43
C VAL A 104 14.84 15.17 6.65
N PHE A 105 13.99 16.17 6.44
CA PHE A 105 14.39 17.44 5.84
C PHE A 105 14.74 18.42 6.95
N ASP A 106 15.84 19.16 6.80
CA ASP A 106 16.34 20.10 7.82
C ASP A 106 15.27 21.12 8.23
N SER A 107 14.45 21.57 7.28
CA SER A 107 13.33 22.49 7.49
C SER A 107 12.21 21.91 8.38
N LEU A 108 12.13 20.59 8.54
CA LEU A 108 11.11 19.88 9.32
C LEU A 108 11.69 19.22 10.58
N SER A 109 12.98 19.45 10.88
CA SER A 109 13.66 18.86 12.04
C SER A 109 12.97 19.18 13.38
N GLY A 110 12.31 20.33 13.49
CA GLY A 110 11.55 20.74 14.68
C GLY A 110 10.18 20.08 14.87
N ALA A 111 9.65 19.38 13.85
CA ALA A 111 8.38 18.65 13.97
C ALA A 111 8.56 17.22 14.52
N SER A 112 9.80 16.75 14.64
CA SER A 112 10.10 15.41 15.12
C SER A 112 10.10 15.36 16.66
N PRO A 113 9.59 14.27 17.27
CA PRO A 113 9.60 14.10 18.72
C PRO A 113 10.99 13.76 19.30
N LEU A 114 12.00 13.52 18.45
CA LEU A 114 13.36 13.16 18.85
C LEU A 114 14.24 14.41 18.99
N LYS A 115 15.40 14.28 19.67
CA LYS A 115 16.39 15.36 19.73
C LYS A 115 17.03 15.56 18.36
N GLN A 116 17.26 16.81 17.96
CA GLN A 116 17.85 17.16 16.67
C GLN A 116 19.18 16.44 16.39
N ASP A 117 20.02 16.26 17.41
CA ASP A 117 21.31 15.55 17.30
C ASP A 117 21.19 14.09 16.82
N HIS A 118 20.01 13.46 16.96
CA HIS A 118 19.75 12.10 16.49
C HIS A 118 18.93 12.03 15.19
N ILE A 119 18.42 13.16 14.72
CA ILE A 119 17.54 13.26 13.55
C ILE A 119 18.32 13.72 12.31
N ASN A 120 19.34 14.54 12.52
CA ASN A 120 20.13 15.10 11.44
C ASN A 120 20.84 13.99 10.65
N GLY A 121 20.60 13.95 9.34
CA GLY A 121 21.16 12.93 8.45
C GLY A 121 20.42 11.58 8.45
N VAL A 122 19.26 11.47 9.09
CA VAL A 122 18.45 10.24 9.02
C VAL A 122 17.88 10.08 7.61
N ASP A 123 18.38 9.06 6.93
CA ASP A 123 17.94 8.67 5.60
C ASP A 123 18.10 7.16 5.44
N PHE A 124 17.00 6.44 5.64
CA PHE A 124 16.94 5.00 5.49
C PHE A 124 15.62 4.56 4.86
N VAL A 125 15.60 3.37 4.29
CA VAL A 125 14.43 2.82 3.63
C VAL A 125 13.97 1.59 4.38
N ILE A 126 12.72 1.58 4.83
CA ILE A 126 12.09 0.39 5.40
C ILE A 126 11.49 -0.40 4.25
N VAL A 127 11.96 -1.65 4.07
CA VAL A 127 11.33 -2.59 3.14
C VAL A 127 10.54 -3.61 3.93
N ARG A 128 9.22 -3.61 3.75
CA ARG A 128 8.29 -4.52 4.44
C ARG A 128 7.71 -5.54 3.47
N GLU A 129 7.66 -6.79 3.89
CA GLU A 129 6.94 -7.84 3.19
C GLU A 129 5.42 -7.66 3.39
N LEU A 130 4.68 -7.66 2.28
CA LEU A 130 3.25 -7.29 2.22
C LEU A 130 2.31 -8.42 1.86
N THR A 131 2.82 -9.57 1.42
CA THR A 131 2.03 -10.64 0.79
C THR A 131 1.97 -11.93 1.59
N GLY A 132 2.65 -11.99 2.74
CA GLY A 132 2.69 -13.14 3.63
C GLY A 132 2.63 -12.72 5.11
N GLY A 133 3.10 -13.64 5.96
CA GLY A 133 3.06 -13.48 7.39
C GLY A 133 1.65 -13.60 7.98
N LEU A 134 1.46 -13.00 9.16
CA LEU A 134 0.26 -13.14 9.98
C LEU A 134 -1.03 -12.68 9.28
N TYR A 135 -0.93 -11.74 8.33
CA TYR A 135 -2.08 -11.18 7.62
C TYR A 135 -2.76 -12.18 6.67
N PHE A 136 -2.04 -13.19 6.21
CA PHE A 136 -2.50 -14.14 5.19
C PHE A 136 -2.25 -15.59 5.58
N GLY A 137 -1.83 -15.84 6.81
CA GLY A 137 -1.58 -17.19 7.29
C GLY A 137 -2.88 -17.86 7.70
N GLU A 138 -3.08 -19.06 7.18
CA GLU A 138 -4.18 -19.94 7.55
C GLU A 138 -3.62 -21.11 8.38
N PRO A 139 -4.34 -21.56 9.43
CA PRO A 139 -5.65 -21.10 9.89
C PRO A 139 -5.64 -19.74 10.61
N SER A 140 -6.72 -18.97 10.42
CA SER A 140 -7.06 -17.75 11.18
C SER A 140 -8.55 -17.83 11.54
N GLU A 141 -8.85 -18.31 12.74
CA GLU A 141 -10.22 -18.56 13.17
C GLU A 141 -10.41 -18.41 14.68
N ARG A 142 -11.65 -18.15 15.08
CA ARG A 142 -12.10 -18.19 16.46
C ARG A 142 -12.89 -19.47 16.65
N TYR A 143 -12.56 -20.23 17.66
CA TYR A 143 -13.24 -21.48 17.98
C TYR A 143 -13.47 -21.57 19.48
N THR A 144 -14.44 -22.39 19.88
CA THR A 144 -14.61 -22.76 21.28
C THR A 144 -13.87 -24.06 21.49
N ASP A 145 -12.96 -24.10 22.46
CA ASP A 145 -12.23 -25.32 22.77
C ASP A 145 -13.13 -26.39 23.42
N ASP A 146 -12.61 -27.60 23.60
CA ASP A 146 -13.33 -28.72 24.19
C ASP A 146 -13.74 -28.46 25.67
N GLU A 147 -13.19 -27.43 26.30
CA GLU A 147 -13.51 -26.98 27.66
C GLU A 147 -14.55 -25.83 27.70
N GLY A 148 -15.09 -25.44 26.54
CA GLY A 148 -16.09 -24.38 26.43
C GLY A 148 -15.51 -22.96 26.49
N LYS A 149 -14.18 -22.79 26.35
CA LYS A 149 -13.52 -21.48 26.37
C LYS A 149 -13.36 -20.93 24.95
N GLU A 150 -13.53 -19.62 24.80
CA GLU A 150 -13.25 -18.94 23.55
C GLU A 150 -11.75 -18.89 23.29
N ALA A 151 -11.33 -19.42 22.15
CA ALA A 151 -9.96 -19.41 21.66
C ALA A 151 -9.89 -18.79 20.26
N ALA A 152 -8.71 -18.26 19.92
CA ALA A 152 -8.43 -17.73 18.59
C ALA A 152 -7.04 -18.19 18.15
N VAL A 153 -6.92 -18.55 16.88
CA VAL A 153 -5.65 -18.88 16.25
C VAL A 153 -5.41 -17.93 15.09
N ASP A 154 -4.19 -17.41 14.98
CA ASP A 154 -3.68 -16.70 13.82
C ASP A 154 -2.29 -17.27 13.49
N THR A 155 -2.07 -17.64 12.24
CA THR A 155 -0.85 -18.38 11.86
C THR A 155 0.18 -17.46 11.21
N LEU A 156 1.41 -17.45 11.72
CA LEU A 156 2.54 -16.78 11.09
C LEU A 156 3.28 -17.74 10.15
N LEU A 157 2.84 -17.84 8.89
CA LEU A 157 3.47 -18.71 7.90
C LEU A 157 4.38 -17.93 6.95
N TYR A 158 5.62 -18.39 6.84
CA TYR A 158 6.57 -17.97 5.82
C TYR A 158 7.20 -19.20 5.17
N THR A 159 7.23 -19.24 3.84
CA THR A 159 7.84 -20.36 3.09
C THR A 159 9.14 -19.91 2.43
N LYS A 160 10.16 -20.76 2.50
CA LYS A 160 11.48 -20.46 1.92
C LYS A 160 11.38 -20.18 0.42
N GLU A 161 10.57 -20.96 -0.30
CA GLU A 161 10.40 -20.84 -1.75
C GLU A 161 9.74 -19.53 -2.18
N ARG A 162 8.72 -19.07 -1.44
CA ARG A 162 8.02 -17.83 -1.77
C ARG A 162 8.75 -16.60 -1.23
N ASN A 163 9.26 -16.66 -0.01
CA ASN A 163 9.75 -15.48 0.71
C ASN A 163 11.24 -15.21 0.53
N CYS A 164 12.12 -16.23 0.40
CA CYS A 164 13.55 -15.95 0.21
C CYS A 164 13.87 -15.19 -1.10
N PRO A 165 13.29 -15.52 -2.27
CA PRO A 165 13.53 -14.75 -3.50
C PRO A 165 13.04 -13.30 -3.37
N ARG A 166 11.88 -13.10 -2.73
CA ARG A 166 11.26 -11.78 -2.48
C ARG A 166 12.14 -10.91 -1.58
N ILE A 167 12.62 -11.47 -0.46
CA ILE A 167 13.52 -10.79 0.47
C ILE A 167 14.85 -10.45 -0.22
N LYS A 168 15.43 -11.37 -1.00
CA LYS A 168 16.66 -11.09 -1.78
C LYS A 168 16.47 -9.94 -2.76
N ARG A 169 15.31 -9.86 -3.43
CA ARG A 169 14.98 -8.79 -4.38
C ARG A 169 14.79 -7.45 -3.67
N SER A 170 14.17 -7.46 -2.49
CA SER A 170 14.04 -6.30 -1.60
C SER A 170 15.39 -5.77 -1.13
N VAL A 171 16.30 -6.66 -0.71
CA VAL A 171 17.68 -6.28 -0.32
C VAL A 171 18.43 -5.68 -1.52
N ARG A 172 18.29 -6.26 -2.72
CA ARG A 172 18.89 -5.71 -3.93
C ARG A 172 18.41 -4.30 -4.24
N TYR A 173 17.13 -4.01 -4.02
CA TYR A 173 16.60 -2.65 -4.15
C TYR A 173 17.24 -1.69 -3.15
N GLY A 174 17.34 -2.10 -1.87
CA GLY A 174 18.00 -1.30 -0.84
C GLY A 174 19.45 -0.97 -1.16
N VAL A 175 20.20 -1.94 -1.71
CA VAL A 175 21.60 -1.75 -2.15
C VAL A 175 21.69 -0.78 -3.33
N ASN A 176 20.85 -0.94 -4.37
CA ASN A 176 20.86 -0.04 -5.53
C ASN A 176 20.50 1.41 -5.16
N GLU A 177 19.60 1.62 -4.19
CA GLU A 177 19.26 2.96 -3.69
C GLU A 177 20.39 3.58 -2.84
N THR A 178 21.20 2.77 -2.17
CA THR A 178 22.38 3.26 -1.46
C THR A 178 23.55 3.55 -2.39
N GLU A 179 23.70 2.81 -3.50
CA GLU A 179 24.76 3.02 -4.50
C GLU A 179 24.51 4.22 -5.44
N LYS A 180 23.29 4.76 -5.51
CA LYS A 180 22.96 5.96 -6.31
C LYS A 180 23.29 7.29 -5.62
N LYS A 181 23.72 7.27 -4.36
CA LYS A 181 24.17 8.46 -3.62
C LYS A 181 25.68 8.62 -3.73
#